data_AF-A0A814KZX6-F1
#
_entry.id   AF-A0A814KZX6-F1
#
_cell.length_a   1.000
_cell.length_b   1.000
_cell.length_c   1.000
_cell.angle_alpha   90.00
_cell.angle_beta   90.00
_cell.angle_gamma   90.00
#
_symmetry.space_group_name_H-M   'P 1'
#
loop_
_entity.id
_entity.type
_entity.pdbx_description
1 polymer ?
#
loop_
_entity_poly.entity_id
_entity_poly.type
_entity_poly.pdbx_seq_one_letter_code
_entity_poly.pdbx_strand_id
1 'polypeptide(L)'
;ESSVNFGNKDKDPLEWLHFYAKNSNKIVTKDDIWEYNSEMRPQKFEQITWNFYLKNENLLNDSLFIKELKEEFDKICTNINLSV
;
A
#
# COMPACT_ATOMS: atom_id res chain seq x y z
N GLU A 1 4.88 8.63 -9.12
CA GLU A 1 4.55 7.82 -7.94
C GLU A 1 3.21 8.26 -7.40
N SER A 2 2.33 7.31 -7.06
CA SER A 2 1.07 7.59 -6.35
C SER A 2 1.01 6.70 -5.11
N SER A 3 0.74 7.28 -3.94
CA SER A 3 0.52 6.53 -2.72
C SER A 3 -0.97 6.47 -2.37
N VAL A 4 -1.43 5.30 -1.95
CA VAL A 4 -2.74 5.08 -1.37
C VAL A 4 -2.52 4.63 0.07
N ASN A 5 -3.08 5.38 1.02
CA ASN A 5 -2.97 5.08 2.45
C ASN A 5 -4.22 5.52 3.21
N PHE A 6 -4.29 5.17 4.50
CA PHE A 6 -5.42 5.50 5.37
C PHE A 6 -5.30 6.90 6.02
N GLY A 7 -4.61 7.83 5.35
CA GLY A 7 -4.42 9.21 5.84
C GLY A 7 -3.26 9.37 6.83
N ASN A 8 -2.54 8.28 7.17
CA ASN A 8 -1.37 8.31 8.05
C ASN A 8 -0.16 7.54 7.48
N LYS A 9 0.08 7.65 6.17
CA LYS A 9 1.18 6.94 5.48
C LYS A 9 1.12 5.44 5.75
N ASP A 10 2.25 4.82 6.08
CA ASP A 10 2.42 3.40 6.36
C ASP A 10 1.92 2.95 7.74
N LYS A 11 1.41 3.87 8.56
CA LYS A 11 0.94 3.59 9.91
C LYS A 11 -0.55 3.31 9.95
N ASP A 12 -0.93 2.42 10.86
CA ASP A 12 -2.31 2.23 11.23
C ASP A 12 -2.87 3.50 11.90
N PRO A 13 -3.88 4.16 11.33
CA PRO A 13 -4.47 5.33 11.97
C PRO A 13 -5.20 4.98 13.28
N LEU A 14 -5.62 3.72 13.45
CA LEU A 14 -6.37 3.33 14.64
C LEU A 14 -5.48 3.34 15.89
N GLU A 15 -4.18 3.09 15.80
CA GLU A 15 -3.27 3.10 16.97
C GLU A 15 -3.29 4.42 17.78
N TRP A 16 -3.80 5.50 17.20
CA TRP A 16 -3.77 6.85 17.77
C TRP A 16 -5.14 7.29 18.29
N LEU A 17 -6.13 6.40 18.24
CA LEU A 17 -7.48 6.65 18.73
C LEU A 17 -7.63 6.18 20.18
N HIS A 18 -8.33 6.99 20.98
CA HIS A 18 -8.73 6.65 22.34
C HIS A 18 -10.22 6.34 22.37
N PHE A 19 -10.56 5.18 22.92
CA PHE A 19 -11.95 4.73 23.01
C PHE A 19 -12.40 4.70 24.47
N TYR A 20 -13.65 5.09 24.69
CA TYR A 20 -14.28 5.12 26.01
C TYR A 20 -15.58 4.34 25.94
N ALA A 21 -15.80 3.46 26.91
CA ALA A 21 -17.04 2.72 27.01
C ALA A 21 -18.15 3.61 27.57
N LYS A 22 -19.29 3.70 26.86
CA LYS A 22 -20.42 4.58 27.21
C LYS A 22 -20.90 4.46 28.66
N ASN A 23 -20.78 3.28 29.26
CA ASN A 23 -21.27 2.97 30.60
C ASN A 23 -20.15 2.63 31.60
N SER A 24 -18.88 2.93 31.29
CA SER A 24 -17.79 2.72 32.25
C SER A 24 -16.67 3.74 32.06
N ASN A 25 -16.03 4.15 33.15
CA ASN A 25 -14.81 4.95 33.12
C ASN A 25 -13.57 4.16 32.66
N LYS A 26 -13.75 2.95 32.09
CA LYS A 26 -12.66 2.16 31.53
C LYS A 26 -12.27 2.75 30.17
N ILE A 27 -10.97 3.05 30.03
CA ILE A 27 -10.34 3.32 28.74
C ILE A 27 -10.24 1.98 28.01
N VAL A 28 -10.78 1.93 26.79
CA VAL A 28 -10.72 0.76 25.91
C VAL A 28 -9.42 0.85 25.13
N THR A 29 -8.55 -0.15 25.26
CA THR A 29 -7.31 -0.21 24.49
C THR A 29 -7.56 -0.86 23.13
N LYS A 30 -6.60 -0.74 22.20
CA LYS A 30 -6.69 -1.42 20.90
C LYS A 30 -6.95 -2.92 21.03
N ASP A 31 -6.38 -3.57 22.04
CA ASP A 31 -6.52 -5.01 22.27
C ASP A 31 -7.95 -5.41 22.70
N ASP A 32 -8.71 -4.48 23.28
CA ASP A 32 -10.11 -4.69 23.68
C ASP A 32 -11.08 -4.63 22.47
N ILE A 33 -10.63 -4.16 21.30
CA ILE A 33 -11.47 -3.96 20.12
C ILE A 33 -11.28 -5.13 19.16
N TRP A 34 -12.34 -5.93 18.97
CA TRP A 34 -12.33 -7.12 18.10
C TRP A 34 -11.78 -6.85 16.69
N GLU A 35 -12.07 -5.67 16.12
CA GLU A 35 -11.56 -5.26 14.79
C GLU A 35 -10.04 -5.08 14.75
N TYR A 36 -9.37 -4.73 15.85
CA TYR A 36 -7.91 -4.65 15.89
C TYR A 36 -7.24 -6.02 15.87
N ASN A 37 -7.91 -7.03 16.44
CA ASN A 37 -7.45 -8.43 16.47
C ASN A 37 -7.99 -9.26 15.29
N SER A 38 -8.67 -8.62 14.33
CA SER A 38 -9.25 -9.30 13.19
C SER A 38 -8.17 -9.76 12.22
N GLU A 39 -8.17 -11.05 11.87
CA GLU A 39 -7.31 -11.61 10.81
C GLU A 39 -7.61 -11.00 9.43
N MET A 40 -8.76 -10.35 9.27
CA MET A 40 -9.14 -9.67 8.02
C MET A 40 -8.55 -8.27 7.87
N ARG A 41 -7.79 -7.79 8.86
CA ARG A 41 -7.20 -6.46 8.85
C ARG A 41 -6.02 -6.39 7.86
N PRO A 42 -5.89 -5.29 7.08
CA PRO A 42 -4.71 -5.09 6.24
C PRO A 42 -3.44 -5.02 7.09
N GLN A 43 -2.41 -5.79 6.69
CA GLN A 43 -1.10 -5.82 7.35
C GLN A 43 -0.18 -4.67 6.90
N LYS A 44 -0.55 -3.97 5.83
CA LYS A 44 0.14 -2.79 5.29
C LYS A 44 -0.88 -1.66 5.16
N PHE A 45 -0.55 -0.47 5.65
CA PHE A 45 -1.43 0.70 5.63
C PHE A 45 -1.09 1.69 4.52
N GLU A 46 -0.03 1.41 3.76
CA GLU A 46 0.36 2.17 2.57
C GLU A 46 0.71 1.24 1.42
N GLN A 47 0.26 1.64 0.23
CA GLN A 47 0.63 1.04 -1.04
C GLN A 47 1.16 2.15 -1.96
N ILE A 48 2.38 1.96 -2.45
CA ILE A 48 3.01 2.84 -3.44
C ILE A 48 2.86 2.21 -4.82
N THR A 49 2.38 2.99 -5.78
CA THR A 49 2.22 2.57 -7.18
C THR A 49 3.06 3.46 -8.09
N TRP A 50 3.84 2.82 -8.95
CA TRP A 50 4.69 3.46 -9.95
C TRP A 50 4.01 3.38 -11.30
N ASN A 51 3.56 4.53 -11.80
CA ASN A 51 2.90 4.65 -13.10
C ASN A 51 3.89 5.18 -14.13
N PHE A 52 4.01 4.49 -15.27
CA PHE A 52 4.89 4.85 -16.37
C PHE A 52 4.06 5.26 -17.57
N TYR A 53 4.42 6.38 -18.19
CA TYR A 53 3.67 6.97 -19.30
C TYR A 53 4.53 6.99 -20.56
N LEU A 54 3.94 6.59 -21.68
CA LEU A 54 4.55 6.70 -23.00
C LEU A 54 4.01 7.94 -23.69
N LYS A 55 4.90 8.72 -24.33
CA LYS A 55 4.51 9.92 -25.07
C LYS A 55 3.78 9.61 -26.38
N ASN A 56 3.97 8.42 -26.95
CA ASN A 56 3.39 7.99 -28.21
C ASN A 56 2.73 6.62 -28.03
N GLU A 57 1.41 6.58 -28.08
CA GLU A 57 0.63 5.34 -27.93
C GLU A 57 0.85 4.35 -29.07
N ASN A 58 1.26 4.82 -30.26
CA ASN A 58 1.50 3.95 -31.40
C ASN A 58 2.65 2.94 -31.15
N LEU A 59 3.54 3.24 -30.20
CA LEU A 59 4.60 2.33 -29.78
C LEU A 59 4.04 1.07 -29.10
N LEU A 60 2.82 1.11 -28.57
CA LEU A 60 2.18 -0.06 -27.97
C LEU A 60 1.77 -1.12 -29.02
N ASN A 61 1.72 -0.73 -30.30
CA ASN A 61 1.45 -1.66 -31.41
C ASN A 61 2.71 -2.43 -31.84
N ASP A 62 3.90 -2.01 -31.40
CA ASP A 62 5.15 -2.68 -31.69
C ASP A 62 5.40 -3.78 -30.64
N SER A 63 5.23 -5.04 -31.06
CA SER A 63 5.40 -6.20 -30.18
C SER A 63 6.82 -6.37 -29.65
N LEU A 64 7.84 -5.93 -30.40
CA LEU A 64 9.23 -6.00 -29.96
C LEU A 64 9.48 -4.96 -28.86
N PHE A 65 9.02 -3.73 -29.07
CA PHE A 65 9.10 -2.67 -28.07
C PHE A 65 8.39 -3.05 -26.76
N ILE A 66 7.17 -3.61 -26.83
CA ILE A 66 6.44 -4.06 -25.64
C ILE A 66 7.22 -5.15 -24.88
N LYS A 67 7.88 -6.06 -25.59
CA LYS A 67 8.68 -7.11 -24.97
C LYS A 67 9.90 -6.51 -24.24
N GLU A 68 10.64 -5.64 -24.90
CA GLU A 68 11.80 -4.97 -24.31
C GLU A 68 11.40 -4.11 -23.09
N LEU A 69 10.28 -3.39 -23.18
CA LEU A 69 9.74 -2.59 -22.08
C LEU A 69 9.42 -3.46 -20.85
N LYS A 70 8.83 -4.65 -21.04
CA LYS A 70 8.56 -5.61 -19.96
C LYS A 70 9.85 -6.13 -19.33
N GLU A 71 10.83 -6.50 -20.14
CA GLU A 71 12.13 -7.00 -19.65
C GLU A 71 12.85 -5.95 -18.80
N GLU A 72 12.85 -4.68 -19.23
CA GLU A 72 13.42 -3.59 -18.44
C GLU A 72 12.64 -3.34 -17.14
N PHE A 73 11.31 -3.43 -17.18
CA PHE A 73 10.48 -3.29 -15.98
C PHE A 73 10.79 -4.39 -14.95
N ASP A 74 10.91 -5.64 -15.39
CA ASP A 74 11.24 -6.77 -14.52
C ASP A 74 12.63 -6.64 -13.89
N LYS A 75 13.61 -6.10 -14.64
CA LYS A 75 14.95 -5.77 -14.10
C LYS A 75 14.86 -4.73 -12.98
N ILE A 76 14.08 -3.66 -13.18
CA ILE A 76 13.87 -2.61 -12.17
C ILE A 76 13.23 -3.22 -10.92
N CYS A 77 12.17 -4.02 -11.06
CA CYS A 77 11.50 -4.68 -9.93
C CYS A 77 12.44 -5.61 -9.16
N THR A 78 13.29 -6.36 -9.87
CA THR A 78 14.27 -7.26 -9.24
C THR A 78 15.32 -6.49 -8.43
N ASN A 79 15.82 -5.37 -8.97
CA ASN A 79 16.81 -4.54 -8.28
C ASN A 79 16.23 -3.83 -7.04
N ILE A 80 14.96 -3.42 -7.10
CA ILE A 80 14.27 -2.82 -5.95
C ILE A 80 14.07 -3.85 -4.84
N ASN A 81 13.70 -5.09 -5.17
CA ASN A 81 13.55 -6.16 -4.17
C ASN A 81 14.88 -6.57 -3.49
N LEU A 82 16.03 -6.24 -4.06
CA LEU A 82 17.35 -6.49 -3.45
C LEU A 82 17.81 -5.37 -2.52
N SER A 83 17.12 -4.22 -2.51
CA SER A 83 17.49 -3.03 -1.73
C SER A 83 16.55 -2.72 -0.57
N VAL A 84 15.60 -3.62 -0.28
CA VAL A 84 14.68 -3.58 0.87
C VAL A 84 14.98 -4.73 1.83
#